data_AF-A0A1B6GQK0-F1
#
_entry.id   AF-A0A1B6GQK0-F1
#
_cell.length_a   1.000
_cell.length_b   1.000
_cell.length_c   1.000
_cell.angle_alpha   90.00
_cell.angle_beta   90.00
_cell.angle_gamma   90.00
#
_symmetry.space_group_name_H-M   'P 1'
#
loop_
_entity.id
_entity.type
_entity.pdbx_description
1 polymer ?
#
loop_
_entity_poly.entity_id
_entity_poly.type
_entity_poly.pdbx_seq_one_letter_code
_entity_poly.pdbx_strand_id
1 'polypeptide(L)'
;SLKHGIDLKDSIEEFVVDKNLKAPFIVTCVGSLNSATLALNATASSGPPFPSYEKVKSFDNENFEICSLVGTVSPMGSHLHIVLGRADGSVVAGHVVGNVTVQTTAEVVI
;
A
#
# COMPACT_ATOMS: atom_id res chain seq x y z
N SER A 1 6.09 10.62 9.06
CA SER A 1 5.25 9.82 9.97
C SER A 1 3.81 10.26 9.80
N LEU A 2 2.93 9.33 9.49
CA LEU A 2 1.49 9.52 9.36
C LEU A 2 0.80 9.05 10.66
N LYS A 3 -0.39 9.59 10.92
CA LYS A 3 -1.18 9.34 12.13
C LYS A 3 -2.44 8.54 11.82
N HIS A 4 -3.09 8.05 12.87
CA HIS A 4 -4.36 7.35 12.78
C HIS A 4 -5.37 8.04 11.85
N GLY A 5 -6.05 7.24 11.01
CA GLY A 5 -7.13 7.69 10.12
C GLY A 5 -6.66 8.32 8.81
N ILE A 6 -5.35 8.47 8.61
CA ILE A 6 -4.77 9.00 7.37
C ILE A 6 -4.62 7.86 6.36
N ASP A 7 -5.00 8.08 5.09
CA ASP A 7 -4.69 7.14 4.01
C ASP A 7 -3.21 7.24 3.63
N LEU A 8 -2.51 6.11 3.72
CA LEU A 8 -1.07 6.00 3.49
C LEU A 8 -0.69 6.30 2.03
N LYS A 9 -1.45 5.78 1.05
CA LYS A 9 -1.11 5.93 -0.37
C LYS A 9 -1.32 7.38 -0.80
N ASP A 10 -2.47 7.95 -0.46
CA ASP A 10 -2.81 9.32 -0.86
C ASP A 10 -1.81 10.31 -0.25
N SER A 11 -1.43 10.12 1.02
CA SER A 11 -0.41 10.96 1.69
C SER A 11 0.97 10.86 1.05
N ILE A 12 1.37 9.69 0.56
CA ILE A 12 2.64 9.50 -0.15
C ILE A 12 2.59 10.24 -1.49
N GLU A 13 1.50 10.09 -2.25
CA GLU A 13 1.33 10.74 -3.55
C GLU A 13 1.28 12.27 -3.41
N GLU A 14 0.53 12.79 -2.42
CA GLU A 14 0.49 14.22 -2.07
C GLU A 14 1.87 14.75 -1.71
N PHE A 15 2.63 14.05 -0.86
CA PHE A 15 3.98 14.47 -0.49
C PHE A 15 4.92 14.60 -1.70
N VAL A 16 4.83 13.66 -2.65
CA VAL A 16 5.64 13.68 -3.87
C VAL A 16 5.29 14.86 -4.77
N VAL A 17 4.01 15.16 -4.91
CA VAL A 17 3.52 16.34 -5.65
C VAL A 17 3.99 17.62 -4.96
N ASP A 18 3.75 17.76 -3.66
CA ASP A 18 4.10 18.94 -2.87
C ASP A 18 5.60 19.26 -2.86
N LYS A 19 6.44 18.21 -2.85
CA LYS A 19 7.91 18.34 -2.90
C LYS A 19 8.46 18.37 -4.32
N ASN A 20 7.61 18.30 -5.34
CA ASN A 20 7.99 18.28 -6.76
C ASN A 20 9.04 17.19 -7.08
N LEU A 21 8.94 16.03 -6.43
CA LEU A 21 9.86 14.92 -6.65
C LEU A 21 9.52 14.22 -7.97
N LYS A 22 10.52 13.88 -8.76
CA LYS A 22 10.32 13.37 -10.13
C LYS A 22 10.23 11.84 -10.22
N ALA A 23 11.05 11.14 -9.46
CA ALA A 23 11.09 9.68 -9.45
C ALA A 23 11.55 9.11 -8.08
N PRO A 24 10.90 9.46 -6.97
CA PRO A 24 11.20 8.86 -5.67
C PRO A 24 10.75 7.39 -5.58
N PHE A 25 11.29 6.69 -4.59
CA PHE A 25 10.92 5.31 -4.27
C PHE A 25 10.84 5.14 -2.76
N ILE A 26 10.08 4.15 -2.30
CA ILE A 26 9.99 3.85 -0.87
C ILE A 26 11.26 3.10 -0.43
N VAL A 27 12.02 3.68 0.50
CA VAL A 27 13.17 3.02 1.13
C VAL A 27 12.69 2.03 2.17
N THR A 28 11.74 2.44 3.01
CA THR A 28 11.09 1.57 4.01
C THR A 28 9.77 2.18 4.49
N CYS A 29 8.89 1.34 5.00
CA CYS A 29 7.73 1.74 5.77
C CYS A 29 7.46 0.72 6.87
N VAL A 30 7.29 1.19 8.10
CA VAL A 30 6.82 0.39 9.24
C VAL A 30 5.61 1.08 9.88
N GLY A 31 4.73 0.32 10.52
CA GLY A 31 3.53 0.87 11.13
C GLY A 31 2.37 -0.10 11.09
N SER A 32 1.14 0.40 11.25
CA SER A 32 -0.05 -0.43 11.21
C SER A 32 -1.21 0.20 10.46
N LEU A 33 -2.05 -0.64 9.86
CA LEU A 33 -3.26 -0.27 9.11
C LEU A 33 -4.51 -0.90 9.75
N ASN A 34 -5.68 -0.29 9.59
CA ASN A 34 -6.98 -0.88 9.96
C ASN A 34 -7.88 -1.19 8.76
N SER A 35 -7.40 -0.82 7.56
CA SER A 35 -7.99 -1.23 6.29
C SER A 35 -6.92 -1.30 5.19
N ALA A 36 -7.18 -2.11 4.18
CA ALA A 36 -6.40 -2.14 2.94
C ALA A 36 -7.23 -2.66 1.78
N THR A 37 -7.12 -2.06 0.60
CA THR A 37 -7.60 -2.65 -0.66
C THR A 37 -6.41 -3.03 -1.53
N LEU A 38 -6.26 -4.33 -1.77
CA LEU A 38 -5.13 -4.90 -2.49
C LEU A 38 -5.57 -5.63 -3.76
N ALA A 39 -4.86 -5.42 -4.86
CA ALA A 39 -4.94 -6.30 -6.01
C ALA A 39 -3.99 -7.49 -5.79
N LEU A 40 -4.57 -8.67 -5.65
CA LEU A 40 -3.85 -9.93 -5.46
C LEU A 40 -3.44 -10.49 -6.83
N ASN A 41 -2.31 -11.19 -6.89
CA ASN A 41 -1.64 -11.65 -8.13
C ASN A 41 -2.58 -12.00 -9.31
N ALA A 42 -2.36 -11.34 -10.45
CA ALA A 42 -3.05 -11.54 -11.73
C ALA A 42 -2.69 -12.86 -12.45
N THR A 43 -1.60 -13.54 -12.07
CA THR A 43 -1.07 -14.74 -12.77
C THR A 43 -1.54 -16.08 -12.19
N ALA A 44 -2.82 -16.20 -11.84
CA ALA A 44 -3.42 -17.54 -11.86
C ALA A 44 -3.95 -17.76 -13.28
N SER A 45 -3.10 -18.38 -14.11
CA SER A 45 -3.46 -19.16 -15.29
C SER A 45 -4.53 -18.54 -16.21
N SER A 46 -4.13 -17.95 -17.35
CA SER A 46 -4.97 -17.53 -18.50
C SER A 46 -5.56 -16.10 -18.57
N GLY A 47 -5.14 -15.16 -17.73
CA GLY A 47 -5.54 -13.75 -17.82
C GLY A 47 -4.65 -12.89 -18.75
N PRO A 48 -5.12 -11.70 -19.20
CA PRO A 48 -4.31 -10.76 -19.96
C PRO A 48 -3.06 -10.31 -19.18
N PRO A 49 -2.00 -9.83 -19.84
CA PRO A 49 -0.71 -9.47 -19.21
C PRO A 49 -0.78 -8.21 -18.32
N PHE A 50 -1.97 -7.66 -18.11
CA PHE A 50 -2.24 -6.49 -17.29
C PHE A 50 -3.05 -6.90 -16.06
N PRO A 51 -2.90 -6.20 -14.92
CA PRO A 51 -3.64 -6.53 -13.70
C PRO A 51 -5.14 -6.57 -14.00
N SER A 52 -5.76 -7.75 -13.89
CA SER A 52 -7.21 -7.87 -13.91
C SER A 52 -7.74 -7.43 -12.56
N TYR A 53 -8.67 -6.46 -12.57
CA TYR A 53 -9.35 -5.99 -11.36
C TYR A 53 -10.21 -7.08 -10.69
N GLU A 54 -10.35 -8.26 -11.30
CA GLU A 54 -11.08 -9.42 -10.77
C GLU A 54 -10.51 -9.99 -9.45
N LYS A 55 -9.31 -9.56 -9.05
CA LYS A 55 -8.66 -9.97 -7.79
C LYS A 55 -8.35 -8.82 -6.85
N VAL A 56 -9.14 -7.76 -6.92
CA VAL A 56 -9.13 -6.73 -5.88
C VAL A 56 -9.86 -7.25 -4.65
N LYS A 57 -9.18 -7.24 -3.51
CA LYS A 57 -9.74 -7.62 -2.21
C LYS A 57 -9.62 -6.45 -1.25
N SER A 58 -10.76 -6.07 -0.68
CA SER A 58 -10.84 -5.12 0.43
C SER A 58 -10.83 -5.86 1.75
N PHE A 59 -10.03 -5.36 2.68
CA PHE A 59 -9.98 -5.78 4.08
C PHE A 59 -10.45 -4.59 4.91
N ASP A 60 -11.73 -4.60 5.29
CA ASP A 60 -12.36 -3.51 6.04
C ASP A 60 -12.43 -3.87 7.53
N ASN A 61 -12.00 -2.96 8.40
CA ASN A 61 -11.96 -3.14 9.86
C ASN A 61 -11.08 -4.32 10.33
N GLU A 62 -9.97 -4.56 9.64
CA GLU A 62 -8.97 -5.56 10.00
C GLU A 62 -7.64 -4.88 10.30
N ASN A 63 -7.05 -5.19 11.46
CA ASN A 63 -5.79 -4.60 11.87
C ASN A 63 -4.61 -5.39 11.31
N PHE A 64 -3.65 -4.66 10.74
CA PHE A 64 -2.44 -5.21 10.14
C PHE A 64 -1.20 -4.48 10.63
N GLU A 65 -0.09 -5.20 10.76
CA GLU A 65 1.25 -4.62 10.79
C GLU A 65 1.80 -4.48 9.36
N ILE A 66 2.36 -3.33 9.02
CA ILE A 66 3.09 -3.10 7.77
C ILE A 66 4.47 -3.74 7.93
N CYS A 67 4.65 -4.92 7.34
CA CYS A 67 5.93 -5.62 7.36
C CYS A 67 6.87 -5.15 6.24
N SER A 68 6.32 -4.61 5.15
CA SER A 68 7.06 -4.01 4.04
C SER A 68 6.15 -3.16 3.16
N LEU A 69 6.65 -2.03 2.68
CA LEU A 69 6.08 -1.25 1.58
C LEU A 69 7.22 -0.94 0.60
N VAL A 70 7.03 -1.29 -0.67
CA VAL A 70 8.01 -1.06 -1.72
C VAL A 70 7.33 -0.48 -2.95
N GLY A 71 8.05 0.34 -3.70
CA GLY A 71 7.53 0.85 -4.96
C GLY A 71 8.14 2.17 -5.39
N THR A 72 7.73 2.60 -6.57
CA THR A 72 8.10 3.89 -7.16
C THR A 72 6.91 4.82 -7.17
N VAL A 73 7.15 6.11 -6.97
CA VAL A 73 6.11 7.14 -6.95
C VAL A 73 6.46 8.21 -7.97
N SER A 74 5.45 8.78 -8.61
CA SER A 74 5.58 9.88 -9.56
C SER A 74 4.46 10.89 -9.32
N PRO A 75 4.54 12.10 -9.89
CA PRO A 75 3.42 13.06 -9.86
C PRO A 75 2.13 12.54 -10.54
N MET A 76 2.21 11.47 -11.32
CA MET A 76 1.06 10.85 -11.99
C MET A 76 0.45 9.68 -11.22
N GLY A 77 1.01 9.34 -10.06
CA GLY A 77 0.59 8.21 -9.24
C GLY A 77 1.75 7.30 -8.85
N SER A 78 1.41 6.23 -8.16
CA SER A 78 2.36 5.31 -7.56
C SER A 78 2.18 3.86 -8.03
N HIS A 79 3.27 3.09 -7.95
CA HIS A 79 3.25 1.64 -8.10
C HIS A 79 3.79 1.03 -6.81
N LEU A 80 2.89 0.82 -5.83
CA LEU A 80 3.23 0.35 -4.49
C LEU A 80 2.76 -1.08 -4.29
N HIS A 81 3.63 -1.91 -3.73
CA HIS A 81 3.32 -3.24 -3.22
C HIS A 81 3.55 -3.26 -1.71
N ILE A 82 2.69 -3.98 -0.99
CA ILE A 82 2.71 -4.04 0.47
C ILE A 82 2.64 -5.49 0.97
N VAL A 83 3.29 -5.76 2.10
CA VAL A 83 3.12 -7.00 2.89
C VAL A 83 2.57 -6.61 4.25
N LEU A 84 1.44 -7.21 4.61
CA LEU A 84 0.68 -6.95 5.82
C LEU A 84 0.62 -8.20 6.68
N GLY A 85 1.11 -8.10 7.92
CA GLY A 85 1.02 -9.15 8.93
C GLY A 85 -0.29 -9.05 9.71
N ARG A 86 -0.95 -10.20 9.90
CA ARG A 86 -2.17 -10.34 10.73
C ARG A 86 -1.84 -10.68 12.17
N ALA A 87 -2.85 -10.56 13.03
CA ALA A 87 -2.78 -10.95 14.43
C ALA A 87 -2.40 -12.43 14.67
N ASP A 88 -2.70 -13.33 13.72
CA ASP A 88 -2.34 -14.75 13.79
C ASP A 88 -0.95 -15.07 13.21
N GLY A 89 -0.20 -14.05 12.78
CA GLY A 89 1.12 -14.18 12.15
C GLY A 89 1.06 -14.55 10.67
N SER A 90 -0.13 -14.80 10.09
CA SER A 90 -0.27 -14.95 8.64
C SER A 90 -0.09 -13.60 7.94
N VAL A 91 0.17 -13.63 6.64
CA VAL A 91 0.36 -12.41 5.84
C VAL A 91 -0.64 -12.31 4.69
N VAL A 92 -0.95 -11.08 4.28
CA VAL A 92 -1.42 -10.79 2.92
C VAL A 92 -0.48 -9.82 2.25
N ALA A 93 -0.34 -10.00 0.94
CA ALA A 93 0.50 -9.14 0.12
C ALA A 93 -0.16 -8.91 -1.23
N GLY A 94 0.11 -7.75 -1.81
CA GLY A 94 -0.43 -7.39 -3.11
C GLY A 94 -0.04 -5.98 -3.53
N HIS A 95 -0.54 -5.59 -4.69
CA HIS A 95 -0.47 -4.22 -5.17
C HIS A 95 -1.47 -3.35 -4.41
N VAL A 96 -1.04 -2.18 -3.96
CA VAL A 96 -1.87 -1.23 -3.20
C VAL A 96 -2.82 -0.51 -4.17
N VAL A 97 -4.13 -0.74 -4.01
CA VAL A 97 -5.16 -0.06 -4.80
C VAL A 97 -5.62 1.22 -4.08
N GLY A 98 -5.81 1.15 -2.76
CA GLY A 98 -6.26 2.28 -1.94
C GLY A 98 -6.86 1.82 -0.62
N ASN A 99 -7.54 2.72 0.10
CA ASN A 99 -8.12 2.45 1.42
C ASN A 99 -7.09 1.82 2.38
N VAL A 100 -5.88 2.36 2.40
CA VAL A 100 -4.77 1.90 3.25
C VAL A 100 -4.67 2.80 4.46
N THR A 101 -5.67 2.71 5.32
CA THR A 101 -5.86 3.65 6.44
C THR A 101 -4.98 3.27 7.61
N VAL A 102 -4.19 4.23 8.08
CA VAL A 102 -3.28 4.06 9.22
C VAL A 102 -4.07 3.80 10.51
N GLN A 103 -3.73 2.72 11.22
CA GLN A 103 -4.33 2.40 12.51
C GLN A 103 -3.65 3.15 13.66
N THR A 104 -2.33 3.06 13.81
CA THR A 104 -1.62 3.77 14.90
C THR A 104 -0.68 4.82 14.36
N THR A 105 0.31 4.39 13.57
CA THR A 105 1.23 5.23 12.83
C THR A 105 1.71 4.50 11.58
N ALA A 106 2.21 5.26 10.61
CA ALA A 106 3.05 4.75 9.54
C ALA A 106 4.29 5.64 9.40
N GLU A 107 5.47 5.04 9.45
CA GLU A 107 6.77 5.70 9.36
C GLU A 107 7.38 5.38 8.00
N VAL A 108 7.21 6.31 7.06
CA VAL A 108 7.66 6.17 5.67
C VAL A 108 8.97 6.93 5.47
N VAL A 109 9.92 6.28 4.78
CA VAL A 109 11.13 6.91 4.23
C VAL A 109 11.06 6.86 2.70
N ILE A 110 11.18 8.01 2.06
CA ILE A 110 11.07 8.26 0.62
C ILE A 110 12.34 8.94 0.12
#